data_AF-A0A9P8C4I0-F1
#
_entry.id   AF-A0A9P8C4I0-F1
#
_cell.length_a   1.000
_cell.length_b   1.000
_cell.length_c   1.000
_cell.angle_alpha   90.00
_cell.angle_beta   90.00
_cell.angle_gamma   90.00
#
_symmetry.space_group_name_H-M   'P 1'
#
loop_
_entity.id
_entity.type
_entity.pdbx_description
1 polymer ?
#
loop_
_entity_poly.entity_id
_entity_poly.type
_entity_poly.pdbx_seq_one_letter_code
_entity_poly.pdbx_strand_id
1 'polypeptide(L)'
;MMKCLLLGAGGLMTIESDSTTETLIVRIDRSKIVPHGKPALSRMLLRLHMYRSTANVKACRSYYEEPLRVDEEHLVWRSIVLAKRQPKWVFVQANTFLEDDEVTLKE
;
A
#
# COMPACT_ATOMS: atom_id res chain seq x y z
N MET A 1 -1.63 5.48 0.93
CA MET A 1 -2.65 5.32 -0.14
C MET A 1 -3.93 4.66 0.36
N MET A 2 -3.87 3.46 0.94
CA MET A 2 -5.06 2.76 1.48
C MET A 2 -5.95 3.66 2.35
N LYS A 3 -5.37 4.36 3.32
CA LYS A 3 -6.12 5.30 4.17
C LYS A 3 -6.68 6.52 3.45
N CYS A 4 -6.09 6.96 2.34
CA CYS A 4 -6.68 8.01 1.51
C CYS A 4 -7.99 7.53 0.88
N LEU A 5 -8.08 6.26 0.50
CA LEU A 5 -9.32 5.66 -0.02
C LEU A 5 -10.32 5.38 1.10
N LEU A 6 -9.85 4.93 2.26
CA LEU A 6 -10.69 4.68 3.43
C LEU A 6 -11.37 5.97 3.93
N LEU A 7 -10.60 7.05 4.08
CA LEU A 7 -11.09 8.32 4.66
C LEU A 7 -11.67 9.28 3.60
N GLY A 8 -11.14 9.26 2.38
CA GLY A 8 -11.32 10.34 1.41
C GLY A 8 -12.20 10.02 0.19
N ALA A 9 -12.73 8.80 0.09
CA ALA A 9 -13.46 8.33 -1.10
C ALA A 9 -14.92 7.91 -0.83
N GLY A 10 -15.62 8.59 0.08
CA GLY A 10 -17.09 8.47 0.21
C GLY A 10 -17.60 7.07 0.56
N GLY A 11 -16.86 6.32 1.38
CA GLY A 11 -17.18 4.94 1.72
C GLY A 11 -16.93 3.96 0.56
N LEU A 12 -16.00 4.29 -0.35
CA LEU A 12 -15.48 3.35 -1.36
C LEU A 12 -14.88 2.11 -0.72
N MET A 13 -14.16 2.27 0.38
CA MET A 13 -13.44 1.18 1.04
C MET A 13 -13.92 1.06 2.48
N THR A 14 -14.19 -0.15 2.92
CA THR A 14 -14.46 -0.48 4.32
C THR A 14 -13.65 -1.70 4.74
N ILE A 15 -13.39 -1.82 6.03
CA ILE A 15 -12.60 -2.90 6.62
C ILE A 15 -13.45 -3.50 7.72
N GLU A 16 -13.69 -4.80 7.64
CA GLU A 16 -14.35 -5.58 8.68
C GLU A 16 -13.34 -6.55 9.27
N SER A 17 -13.22 -6.54 10.60
CA SER A 17 -12.34 -7.45 11.34
C SER A 17 -13.15 -8.28 12.31
N ASP A 18 -12.91 -9.58 12.33
CA ASP A 18 -13.41 -10.50 13.35
C ASP A 18 -12.22 -11.17 14.05
N SER A 19 -12.07 -10.85 15.34
CA SER A 19 -11.00 -11.37 16.18
C SER A 19 -11.20 -12.85 16.56
N THR A 20 -12.42 -13.36 16.51
CA THR A 20 -12.74 -14.75 16.86
C THR A 20 -12.35 -15.70 15.73
N THR A 21 -12.62 -15.31 14.49
CA THR A 21 -12.26 -16.09 13.29
C THR A 21 -10.91 -15.69 12.69
N GLU A 22 -10.23 -14.73 13.32
CA GLU A 22 -9.01 -14.08 12.82
C GLU A 22 -9.17 -13.64 11.36
N THR A 23 -10.32 -13.07 10.99
CA THR A 23 -10.57 -12.62 9.61
C THR A 23 -10.48 -11.10 9.50
N LEU A 24 -9.88 -10.65 8.40
CA LEU A 24 -9.83 -9.24 8.03
C LEU A 24 -10.27 -9.14 6.56
N ILE A 25 -11.42 -8.51 6.33
CA ILE A 25 -12.04 -8.39 5.01
C ILE A 25 -12.00 -6.93 4.58
N VAL A 26 -11.30 -6.67 3.48
CA VAL A 26 -11.31 -5.38 2.79
C VAL A 26 -12.41 -5.40 1.73
N ARG A 27 -13.42 -4.55 1.88
CA ARG A 27 -14.50 -4.39 0.89
C ARG A 27 -14.30 -3.13 0.08
N ILE A 28 -14.58 -3.21 -1.21
CA ILE A 28 -14.46 -2.10 -2.17
C ILE A 28 -15.76 -1.99 -2.96
N ASP A 29 -16.40 -0.82 -2.91
CA ASP A 29 -17.57 -0.49 -3.72
C ASP A 29 -17.14 -0.05 -5.12
N ARG A 30 -17.32 -0.95 -6.09
CA ARG A 30 -16.93 -0.71 -7.48
C ARG A 30 -17.57 0.53 -8.09
N SER A 31 -18.80 0.86 -7.71
CA SER A 31 -19.52 2.02 -8.25
C SER A 31 -18.84 3.35 -7.87
N LYS A 32 -18.11 3.37 -6.76
CA LYS A 32 -17.45 4.56 -6.21
C LYS A 32 -16.02 4.76 -6.68
N ILE A 33 -15.43 3.80 -7.39
CA ILE A 33 -14.02 3.87 -7.83
C ILE A 33 -13.78 5.09 -8.71
N VAL A 34 -14.58 5.24 -9.77
CA VAL A 34 -14.44 6.36 -10.72
C VAL A 34 -14.89 7.69 -10.11
N PRO A 35 -16.09 7.82 -9.52
CA PRO A 35 -16.59 9.11 -9.05
C PRO A 35 -15.91 9.61 -7.75
N HIS A 36 -15.42 8.73 -6.87
CA HIS A 36 -14.85 9.13 -5.58
C HIS A 36 -13.40 8.70 -5.39
N GLY A 37 -13.05 7.47 -5.76
CA GLY A 37 -11.69 6.92 -5.60
C GLY A 37 -10.65 7.66 -6.43
N LYS A 38 -10.89 7.79 -7.74
CA LYS A 38 -9.97 8.46 -8.67
C LYS A 38 -9.73 9.93 -8.27
N PRO A 39 -10.76 10.76 -7.97
CA PRO A 39 -10.54 12.11 -7.47
C PRO A 39 -9.78 12.17 -6.13
N ALA A 40 -10.04 11.26 -5.20
CA ALA A 40 -9.33 11.21 -3.91
C ALA A 40 -7.83 10.97 -4.11
N LEU A 41 -7.47 9.97 -4.92
CA LEU A 41 -6.07 9.68 -5.25
C LEU A 41 -5.42 10.82 -6.03
N SER A 42 -6.12 11.40 -7.01
CA SER A 42 -5.62 12.54 -7.79
C SER A 42 -5.22 13.71 -6.89
N ARG A 43 -6.07 14.09 -5.92
CA ARG A 43 -5.75 15.15 -4.95
C ARG A 43 -4.54 14.83 -4.09
N MET A 44 -4.44 13.59 -3.61
CA MET A 44 -3.31 13.14 -2.79
C MET A 44 -2.00 13.18 -3.59
N LEU A 45 -1.99 12.63 -4.80
CA LEU A 45 -0.81 12.58 -5.67
C LEU A 45 -0.36 13.99 -6.08
N LEU A 46 -1.30 14.87 -6.42
CA LEU A 46 -0.99 16.26 -6.77
C LEU A 46 -0.31 16.99 -5.60
N ARG A 47 -0.82 16.84 -4.36
CA ARG A 47 -0.20 17.44 -3.17
C ARG A 47 1.21 16.92 -2.93
N LEU A 48 1.40 15.59 -2.99
CA LEU A 48 2.73 14.99 -2.81
C LEU A 48 3.71 15.47 -3.88
N HIS A 49 3.26 15.56 -5.13
CA HIS A 49 4.07 16.08 -6.23
C HIS A 49 4.46 17.55 -6.00
N MET A 50 3.49 18.42 -5.66
CA MET A 50 3.78 19.83 -5.38
C MET A 50 4.77 20.01 -4.24
N TYR A 51 4.63 19.26 -3.13
CA TYR A 51 5.57 19.36 -2.02
C TYR A 51 6.98 18.91 -2.40
N ARG A 52 7.09 17.83 -3.19
CA ARG A 52 8.38 17.36 -3.70
C ARG A 52 9.02 18.39 -4.62
N SER A 53 8.26 18.90 -5.60
CA SER A 53 8.77 19.84 -6.61
C SER A 53 9.14 21.21 -6.03
N THR A 54 8.55 21.60 -4.90
CA THR A 54 8.85 22.86 -4.20
C THR A 54 9.79 22.70 -3.00
N ALA A 55 10.33 21.49 -2.78
CA ALA A 55 11.16 21.16 -1.61
C ALA A 55 10.52 21.53 -0.25
N ASN A 56 9.18 21.52 -0.16
CA ASN A 56 8.46 21.92 1.05
C ASN A 56 8.35 20.75 2.05
N VAL A 57 9.44 20.50 2.77
CA VAL A 57 9.57 19.38 3.71
C VAL A 57 8.56 19.46 4.85
N LYS A 58 8.35 20.65 5.44
CA LYS A 58 7.48 20.82 6.61
C LYS A 58 6.02 20.45 6.30
N ALA A 59 5.49 20.98 5.20
CA ALA A 59 4.12 20.67 4.77
C ALA A 59 3.99 19.21 4.30
N CYS A 60 5.00 18.69 3.59
CA CYS A 60 5.03 17.30 3.15
C CYS A 60 4.93 16.34 4.33
N ARG A 61 5.78 16.53 5.34
CA ARG A 61 5.85 15.68 6.52
C ARG A 61 4.52 15.66 7.27
N SER A 62 3.95 16.84 7.57
CA SER A 62 2.65 16.93 8.23
C SER A 62 1.53 16.25 7.45
N TYR A 63 1.48 16.43 6.13
CA TYR A 63 0.46 15.80 5.29
C TYR A 63 0.65 14.27 5.17
N TYR A 64 1.88 13.79 5.14
CA TYR A 64 2.21 12.38 4.91
C TYR A 64 2.15 11.54 6.18
N GLU A 65 2.55 12.07 7.33
CA GLU A 65 2.58 11.35 8.61
C GLU A 65 1.19 11.13 9.20
N GLU A 66 0.26 12.08 9.02
CA GLU A 66 -1.08 11.99 9.59
C GLU A 66 -1.83 10.73 9.12
N PRO A 67 -1.91 10.41 7.81
CA PRO A 67 -2.46 9.14 7.37
C PRO A 67 -1.64 7.93 7.86
N LEU A 68 -0.35 8.04 8.17
CA LEU A 68 0.44 6.87 8.59
C LEU A 68 0.28 6.49 10.06
N ARG A 69 -0.41 7.32 10.88
CA ARG A 69 -0.61 7.06 12.30
C ARG A 69 -1.27 5.70 12.56
N VAL A 70 -0.76 4.91 13.49
CA VAL A 70 -1.32 3.60 13.82
C VAL A 70 -2.10 3.72 15.12
N ASP A 71 -3.42 3.55 15.04
CA ASP A 71 -4.32 3.54 16.21
C ASP A 71 -4.58 2.10 16.69
N GLU A 72 -5.25 1.93 17.83
CA GLU A 72 -5.51 0.61 18.45
C GLU A 72 -6.19 -0.40 17.50
N GLU A 73 -7.16 0.05 16.71
CA GLU A 73 -7.85 -0.78 15.71
C GLU A 73 -6.85 -1.39 14.70
N HIS A 74 -5.85 -0.62 14.28
CA HIS A 74 -4.81 -1.08 13.36
C HIS A 74 -3.89 -2.12 14.01
N LEU A 75 -3.72 -2.08 15.34
CA LEU A 75 -2.95 -3.09 16.07
C LEU A 75 -3.70 -4.42 16.13
N VAL A 76 -5.03 -4.40 16.23
CA VAL A 76 -5.88 -5.60 16.12
C VAL A 76 -5.79 -6.17 14.71
N TRP A 77 -5.86 -5.33 13.67
CA TRP A 77 -5.65 -5.81 12.29
C TRP A 77 -4.26 -6.42 12.11
N ARG A 78 -3.23 -5.84 12.73
CA ARG A 78 -1.85 -6.33 12.66
C ARG A 78 -1.70 -7.73 13.25
N SER A 79 -2.33 -8.04 14.38
CA SER A 79 -2.25 -9.39 14.97
C SER A 79 -2.84 -10.44 14.03
N ILE A 80 -4.01 -10.16 13.45
CA ILE A 80 -4.68 -11.02 12.47
C ILE A 80 -3.81 -11.23 11.22
N VAL A 81 -3.24 -10.15 10.66
CA VAL A 81 -2.38 -10.22 9.47
C VAL A 81 -1.10 -11.03 9.74
N LEU A 82 -0.52 -10.90 10.94
CA LEU A 82 0.65 -11.67 11.32
C LEU A 82 0.34 -13.16 11.50
N ALA A 83 -0.82 -13.51 12.06
CA ALA A 83 -1.27 -14.89 12.19
C ALA A 83 -1.45 -15.57 10.81
N LYS A 84 -1.93 -14.83 9.81
CA LYS A 84 -2.16 -15.32 8.44
C LYS A 84 -1.01 -15.07 7.46
N ARG A 85 0.17 -14.70 7.96
CA ARG A 85 1.32 -14.34 7.11
C ARG A 85 1.79 -15.53 6.27
N GLN A 86 1.73 -15.38 4.96
CA GLN A 86 2.29 -16.35 4.02
C GLN A 86 3.82 -16.20 3.90
N PRO A 87 4.58 -17.29 3.75
CA PRO A 87 6.01 -17.23 3.49
C PRO A 87 6.27 -16.50 2.17
N LYS A 88 7.33 -15.67 2.13
CA LYS A 88 7.74 -15.00 0.89
C LYS A 88 8.32 -16.03 -0.06
N TRP A 89 8.03 -15.87 -1.36
CA TRP A 89 8.68 -16.67 -2.38
C TRP A 89 10.15 -16.31 -2.46
N VAL A 90 10.97 -17.33 -2.69
CA VAL A 90 12.39 -17.19 -2.98
C VAL A 90 12.58 -17.51 -4.45
N PHE A 91 13.22 -16.60 -5.17
CA PHE A 91 13.60 -16.81 -6.55
C PHE A 91 15.06 -17.25 -6.59
N VAL A 92 15.31 -18.38 -7.25
CA VAL A 92 16.67 -18.80 -7.60
C VAL A 92 17.01 -18.09 -8.91
N GLN A 93 18.03 -17.25 -8.87
CA GLN A 93 18.48 -16.50 -10.04
C GLN A 93 19.65 -17.24 -10.68
N ALA A 94 19.59 -17.38 -12.01
CA ALA A 94 20.69 -17.89 -12.81
C ALA A 94 21.87 -16.92 -12.82
N ASN A 95 23.07 -17.45 -13.01
CA ASN A 95 24.30 -16.68 -13.20
C ASN A 95 24.74 -16.74 -14.66
N THR A 96 25.43 -15.69 -15.12
CA THR A 96 26.05 -15.67 -16.45
C THR A 96 27.57 -15.77 -16.36
N PHE A 97 28.17 -16.46 -17.33
CA PHE A 97 29.62 -16.65 -17.45
C PHE A 97 30.07 -16.22 -18.85
N LEU A 98 31.23 -15.58 -18.95
CA LEU A 98 31.85 -15.22 -20.21
C LEU A 98 32.87 -16.31 -20.57
N GLU A 99 32.61 -17.04 -21.65
CA GLU A 99 33.48 -18.11 -22.17
C GLU A 99 33.71 -17.79 -23.66
N ASP A 100 34.96 -17.54 -24.07
CA ASP A 100 35.37 -17.27 -25.46
C ASP A 100 34.55 -16.19 -26.20
N ASP A 101 34.33 -15.03 -25.57
CA ASP A 101 33.51 -13.91 -26.04
C ASP A 101 32.00 -14.21 -26.19
N GLU A 102 31.54 -15.39 -25.75
CA GLU A 102 30.13 -15.76 -25.68
C GLU A 102 29.64 -15.80 -24.22
N VAL A 103 28.42 -15.32 -23.97
CA VAL A 103 27.82 -15.32 -22.63
C VAL A 103 26.94 -16.56 -22.47
N THR A 104 27.29 -17.43 -21.53
CA THR A 104 26.50 -18.62 -21.16
C THR A 104 25.70 -18.38 -19.89
N LEU A 105 24.46 -18.89 -19.85
CA LEU A 105 23.58 -18.84 -18.67
C LEU A 105 23.66 -20.17 -17.92
N LYS A 106 23.83 -20.15 -16.59
CA LYS A 106 23.75 -21.33 -15.72
C LYS A 106 22.67 -21.08 -14.66
N GLU A 107 21.61 -21.88 -14.73
CA GLU A 107 20.49 -21.88 -13.78
C GLU A 107 20.88 -22.47 -12.42
#